data_AF-A0A0Q5PGI7-F1
#
_entry.id   AF-A0A0Q5PGI7-F1
#
_cell.length_a   1.000
_cell.length_b   1.000
_cell.length_c   1.000
_cell.angle_alpha   90.00
_cell.angle_beta   90.00
_cell.angle_gamma   90.00
#
_symmetry.space_group_name_H-M   'P 1'
#
loop_
_entity.id
_entity.type
_entity.pdbx_description
1 polymer ?
#
loop_
_entity_poly.entity_id
_entity_poly.type
_entity_poly.pdbx_seq_one_letter_code
_entity_poly.pdbx_strand_id
1 'polypeptide(L)'
;MSNPNSSEDSSFQHDANPRPDAQGQAALLLIESLIHSLIDNGALTKAQAIEAIESASEVKEESASENKESKTVLRRSLALLEQMQISIESKEGRYDTA
;
A
#
# COMPACT_ATOMS: atom_id res chain seq x y z
N MET A 1 -33.64 15.51 -43.37
CA MET A 1 -33.50 14.61 -42.21
C MET A 1 -32.54 15.28 -41.23
N SER A 2 -33.03 15.71 -40.08
CA SER A 2 -32.21 16.27 -39.00
C SER A 2 -32.50 15.47 -37.74
N ASN A 3 -31.48 14.88 -37.11
CA ASN A 3 -31.17 15.18 -35.72
C ASN A 3 -29.70 14.82 -35.38
N PRO A 4 -29.04 15.59 -34.50
CA PRO A 4 -27.64 15.48 -34.11
C PRO A 4 -27.47 14.72 -32.78
N ASN A 5 -26.34 14.06 -32.62
CA ASN A 5 -25.76 13.60 -31.34
C ASN A 5 -24.41 12.97 -31.72
N SER A 6 -23.32 13.10 -30.98
CA SER A 6 -23.15 13.56 -29.61
C SER A 6 -21.65 13.68 -29.42
N SER A 7 -21.25 14.75 -28.74
CA SER A 7 -19.96 15.02 -28.12
C SER A 7 -19.15 13.76 -27.79
N GLU A 8 -18.13 13.45 -28.58
CA GLU A 8 -17.01 12.65 -28.10
C GLU A 8 -16.10 13.59 -27.31
N ASP A 9 -16.57 13.97 -26.12
CA ASP A 9 -15.72 14.52 -25.06
C ASP A 9 -14.80 13.40 -24.58
N SER A 10 -13.75 13.13 -25.35
CA SER A 10 -12.68 12.22 -24.97
C SER A 10 -11.73 12.93 -24.00
N SER A 11 -12.27 13.41 -22.87
CA SER A 11 -11.51 13.96 -21.75
C SER A 11 -10.93 12.87 -20.84
N PHE A 12 -10.92 11.61 -21.28
CA PHE A 12 -10.12 10.55 -20.65
C PHE A 12 -8.69 10.61 -21.18
N GLN A 13 -8.04 11.76 -20.99
CA GLN A 13 -6.59 11.80 -20.97
C GLN A 13 -6.18 11.00 -19.75
N HIS A 14 -5.79 9.77 -20.06
CA HIS A 14 -5.11 8.83 -19.20
C HIS A 14 -3.98 9.59 -18.51
N ASP A 15 -4.19 9.94 -17.23
CA ASP A 15 -3.16 10.52 -16.35
C ASP A 15 -2.09 9.44 -16.11
N ALA A 16 -1.30 9.19 -17.14
CA ALA A 16 -0.16 8.29 -17.16
C ALA A 16 1.08 8.97 -16.55
N ASN A 17 0.88 9.84 -15.57
CA ASN A 17 1.97 10.49 -14.87
C ASN A 17 2.09 9.84 -13.48
N PRO A 18 3.11 9.00 -13.23
CA PRO A 18 3.31 8.35 -11.95
C PRO A 18 3.93 9.36 -10.98
N ARG A 19 3.21 10.46 -10.69
CA ARG A 19 3.50 11.20 -9.46
C ARG A 19 3.15 10.26 -8.31
N PRO A 20 4.00 10.16 -7.26
CA PRO A 20 3.55 9.61 -6.00
C PRO A 20 2.30 10.39 -5.64
N ASP A 21 1.16 9.72 -5.66
CA ASP A 21 -0.08 10.28 -5.21
C ASP A 21 0.18 10.67 -3.74
N ALA A 22 0.11 11.97 -3.43
CA ALA A 22 0.41 12.50 -2.12
C ALA A 22 -0.51 11.89 -1.04
N GLN A 23 -1.72 11.48 -1.43
CA GLN A 23 -2.66 10.77 -0.58
C GLN A 23 -2.20 9.33 -0.31
N GLY A 24 -1.66 8.62 -1.28
CA GLY A 24 -1.05 7.29 -1.10
C GLY A 24 0.16 7.32 -0.18
N GLN A 25 1.02 8.34 -0.31
CA GLN A 25 2.13 8.55 0.62
C GLN A 25 1.66 8.90 2.04
N ALA A 26 0.64 9.76 2.17
CA ALA A 26 0.06 10.09 3.47
C ALA A 26 -0.60 8.86 4.12
N ALA A 27 -1.28 8.02 3.34
CA ALA A 27 -1.88 6.78 3.84
C ALA A 27 -0.83 5.80 4.35
N LEU A 28 0.27 5.62 3.62
CA LEU A 28 1.38 4.77 4.05
C LEU A 28 1.99 5.24 5.37
N LEU A 29 2.31 6.53 5.48
CA LEU A 29 2.87 7.10 6.71
C LEU A 29 1.90 6.99 7.89
N LEU A 30 0.60 7.14 7.65
CA LEU A 30 -0.43 6.99 8.67
C LEU A 30 -0.51 5.53 9.15
N ILE A 31 -0.50 4.57 8.24
CA ILE A 31 -0.53 3.13 8.55
C ILE A 31 0.72 2.74 9.32
N GLU A 32 1.89 3.18 8.87
CA GLU A 32 3.16 2.94 9.55
C GLU A 32 3.12 3.51 10.99
N SER A 33 2.68 4.76 11.15
CA SER A 33 2.54 5.40 12.47
C SER A 33 1.53 4.67 13.37
N LEU A 34 0.46 4.14 12.79
CA LEU A 34 -0.55 3.35 13.50
C LEU A 34 0.03 2.02 13.98
N ILE A 35 0.73 1.29 13.13
CA ILE A 35 1.38 0.02 13.50
C ILE A 35 2.36 0.25 14.65
N HIS A 36 3.21 1.28 14.53
CA HIS A 36 4.12 1.66 15.61
C HIS A 36 3.38 1.97 16.92
N SER A 37 2.25 2.67 16.86
CA SER A 37 1.44 3.00 18.05
C SER A 37 0.78 1.77 18.68
N LEU A 38 0.32 0.82 17.86
CA LEU A 38 -0.26 -0.45 18.31
C LEU A 38 0.78 -1.34 18.97
N ILE A 39 2.03 -1.26 18.54
CA ILE A 39 3.07 -2.01 19.24
C ILE A 39 3.50 -1.30 20.52
N ASP A 40 3.66 0.03 20.48
CA ASP A 40 4.04 0.82 21.66
C ASP A 40 3.01 0.71 22.80
N ASN A 41 1.74 0.44 22.50
CA ASN A 41 0.68 0.23 23.49
C ASN A 41 0.44 -1.25 23.87
N GLY A 42 1.18 -2.19 23.27
CA GLY A 42 1.09 -3.62 23.54
C GLY A 42 -0.11 -4.34 22.91
N ALA A 43 -0.91 -3.68 22.07
CA ALA A 43 -2.02 -4.33 21.36
C ALA A 43 -1.56 -5.28 20.25
N LEU A 44 -0.35 -5.07 19.72
CA LEU A 44 0.27 -5.89 18.69
C LEU A 44 1.73 -6.15 19.05
N THR A 45 2.20 -7.39 18.97
CA THR A 45 3.65 -7.65 19.09
C THR A 45 4.37 -7.34 17.77
N LYS A 46 5.66 -7.06 17.83
CA LYS A 46 6.50 -6.87 16.63
C LYS A 46 6.42 -8.06 15.68
N ALA A 47 6.42 -9.28 16.21
CA ALA A 47 6.28 -10.50 15.42
C ALA A 47 4.94 -10.57 14.69
N GLN A 48 3.83 -10.27 15.37
CA GLN A 48 2.50 -10.24 14.74
C GLN A 48 2.38 -9.16 13.67
N ALA A 49 3.03 -8.02 13.84
CA ALA A 49 3.06 -6.96 12.83
C ALA A 49 3.80 -7.42 11.57
N ILE A 50 4.93 -8.11 11.72
CA ILE A 50 5.70 -8.67 10.61
C ILE A 50 4.90 -9.76 9.89
N GLU A 51 4.32 -10.71 10.63
CA GLU A 51 3.49 -11.78 10.07
C GLU A 51 2.28 -11.24 9.27
N ALA A 52 1.66 -10.15 9.74
CA ALA A 52 0.58 -9.50 9.02
C ALA A 52 1.02 -8.87 7.69
N ILE A 53 2.24 -8.31 7.62
CA ILE A 53 2.81 -7.75 6.40
C ILE A 53 3.21 -8.85 5.41
N GLU A 54 3.77 -9.95 5.90
CA GLU A 54 4.08 -11.14 5.10
C GLU A 54 2.79 -11.71 4.49
N SER A 55 1.76 -11.91 5.30
CA SER A 55 0.44 -12.37 4.84
C SER A 55 -0.16 -11.43 3.78
N ALA A 56 -0.05 -10.11 3.97
CA ALA A 56 -0.53 -9.13 3.00
C ALA A 56 0.25 -9.19 1.67
N SER A 57 1.56 -9.50 1.74
CA SER A 57 2.41 -9.67 0.56
C SER A 57 2.00 -10.90 -0.23
N GLU A 58 1.78 -12.04 0.43
CA GLU A 58 1.29 -13.28 -0.19
C GLU A 58 -0.05 -13.07 -0.89
N VAL A 59 -1.02 -12.46 -0.19
CA VAL A 59 -2.35 -12.15 -0.76
C VAL A 59 -2.23 -11.21 -1.95
N LYS A 60 -1.29 -10.26 -1.93
CA LYS A 60 -1.06 -9.33 -3.06
C LYS A 60 -0.50 -10.06 -4.27
N GLU A 61 0.42 -11.01 -4.08
CA GLU A 61 0.94 -11.85 -5.16
C GLU A 61 -0.14 -12.74 -5.77
N GLU A 62 -0.95 -13.40 -4.94
CA GLU A 62 -2.09 -14.21 -5.37
C GLU A 62 -3.09 -13.37 -6.16
N SER A 63 -3.52 -12.23 -5.58
CA SER A 63 -4.47 -11.31 -6.21
C SER A 63 -3.98 -10.76 -7.54
N ALA A 64 -2.68 -10.49 -7.68
CA ALA A 64 -2.11 -10.00 -8.93
C ALA A 64 -2.14 -11.06 -10.04
N SER A 65 -1.97 -12.33 -9.66
CA SER A 65 -2.06 -13.47 -10.59
C SER A 65 -3.48 -13.63 -11.14
N GLU A 66 -4.50 -13.43 -10.30
CA GLU A 66 -5.92 -13.55 -10.66
C GLU A 66 -6.42 -12.36 -11.47
N ASN A 67 -6.06 -11.14 -11.06
CA ASN A 67 -6.60 -9.91 -11.64
C ASN A 67 -5.82 -9.39 -12.87
N LYS A 68 -4.85 -10.17 -13.37
CA LYS A 68 -3.94 -9.77 -14.47
C LYS A 68 -3.31 -8.40 -14.21
N GLU A 69 -2.98 -8.13 -12.96
CA GLU A 69 -2.39 -6.85 -12.56
C GLU A 69 -1.06 -6.64 -13.29
N SER A 70 -0.75 -5.40 -13.64
CA SER A 70 0.54 -5.08 -14.24
C SER A 70 1.67 -5.42 -13.27
N LYS A 71 2.70 -6.11 -13.77
CA LYS A 71 3.92 -6.44 -13.01
C LYS A 71 4.56 -5.22 -12.33
N THR A 72 4.40 -4.04 -12.92
CA THR A 72 4.90 -2.77 -12.34
C THR A 72 4.14 -2.39 -11.06
N VAL A 73 2.81 -2.56 -11.06
CA VAL A 73 1.97 -2.24 -9.89
C VAL A 73 2.19 -3.24 -8.77
N LEU A 74 2.30 -4.54 -9.10
CA LEU A 74 2.65 -5.59 -8.14
C LEU A 74 4.00 -5.28 -7.46
N ARG A 75 5.06 -5.06 -8.25
CA ARG A 75 6.40 -4.74 -7.72
C ARG A 75 6.40 -3.51 -6.83
N ARG A 76 5.68 -2.46 -7.23
CA ARG A 76 5.57 -1.25 -6.42
C ARG A 76 4.86 -1.52 -5.10
N SER A 77 3.79 -2.32 -5.13
CA SER A 77 3.04 -2.68 -3.92
C SER A 77 3.88 -3.51 -2.95
N LEU A 78 4.60 -4.52 -3.46
CA LEU A 78 5.51 -5.34 -2.65
C LEU A 78 6.66 -4.52 -2.07
N ALA A 79 7.26 -3.61 -2.84
CA ALA A 79 8.32 -2.73 -2.35
C ALA A 79 7.85 -1.81 -1.21
N LEU A 80 6.58 -1.39 -1.22
CA LEU A 80 6.00 -0.60 -0.12
C LEU A 80 5.77 -1.45 1.14
N LEU A 81 5.33 -2.70 0.98
CA LEU A 81 5.18 -3.65 2.09
C LEU A 81 6.53 -3.97 2.73
N GLU A 82 7.56 -4.21 1.91
CA GLU A 82 8.94 -4.43 2.36
C GLU A 82 9.50 -3.21 3.12
N GLN A 83 9.25 -1.98 2.63
CA GLN A 83 9.66 -0.76 3.34
C GLN A 83 9.00 -0.65 4.73
N MET A 84 7.72 -1.01 4.85
CA MET A 84 7.04 -1.01 6.15
C MET A 84 7.63 -2.06 7.09
N GLN A 85 7.95 -3.25 6.59
CA GLN A 85 8.62 -4.30 7.38
C GLN A 85 9.97 -3.80 7.90
N ILE A 86 10.82 -3.24 7.04
CA ILE A 86 12.12 -2.69 7.42
C ILE A 86 11.97 -1.58 8.48
N SER A 87 10.97 -0.71 8.35
CA SER A 87 10.69 0.33 9.35
C SER A 87 10.39 -0.27 10.73
N ILE A 88 9.52 -1.27 10.78
CA ILE A 88 9.15 -1.96 12.03
C ILE A 88 10.36 -2.69 12.62
N GLU A 89 11.16 -3.34 11.79
CA GLU A 89 12.39 -4.03 12.19
C GLU A 89 13.43 -3.07 12.76
N SER A 90 13.64 -1.93 12.10
CA SER A 90 14.65 -0.92 12.46
C SER A 90 14.34 -0.12 13.73
N LYS A 91 13.08 -0.10 14.18
CA LYS A 91 12.73 0.48 15.47
C LYS A 91 13.26 -0.46 16.57
N GLU A 92 14.42 -0.12 17.12
CA GLU A 92 14.90 -0.61 18.41
C GLU A 92 14.63 0.47 19.47
N GLY A 93 13.97 0.10 20.58
CA GLY A 93 13.94 0.99 21.75
C GLY A 93 12.75 0.98 22.69
N ARG A 94 11.62 0.30 22.43
CA ARG A 94 10.49 0.25 23.40
C ARG A 94 9.68 -1.06 23.42
N TYR A 95 10.25 -2.19 22.98
CA TYR A 95 9.51 -3.46 22.92
C TYR A 95 9.63 -4.32 24.19
N ASP A 96 10.44 -3.91 25.16
CA ASP A 96 10.66 -4.62 26.44
C ASP A 96 10.30 -3.71 27.64
N THR A 97 9.02 -3.44 27.86
CA THR A 97 8.53 -3.08 29.21
C THR A 97 7.07 -3.51 29.37
N ALA A 98 6.86 -4.79 29.67
CA ALA A 98 5.72 -5.26 30.48
C ALA A 98 6.06 -6.63 31.08
#